data_AF-A0A423UBI2-F1
#
_entry.id   AF-A0A423UBI2-F1
#
_cell.length_a   1.000
_cell.length_b   1.000
_cell.length_c   1.000
_cell.angle_alpha   90.00
_cell.angle_beta   90.00
_cell.angle_gamma   90.00
#
_symmetry.space_group_name_H-M   'P 1'
#
loop_
_entity.id
_entity.type
_entity.pdbx_description
1 polymer ?
#
loop_
_entity_poly.entity_id
_entity_poly.type
_entity_poly.pdbx_seq_one_letter_code
_entity_poly.pdbx_strand_id
1 'polypeptide(L)'
;MWNVTDETPVNCQRFLDGHGMTYFQKCLREFPDKPELLRNMMGLLGNVAEVKELRCRLMTSDLLTTFADLLDSNSDGIEVSYNAAGVLSHIASDGVEAWTIDHPTRNEVLERMVAAIERWDLASKRNINYRSFQPILRLLEVYHTPQCQHWAAWALANLTRVYPDKYCSLVEEEGGIQLLEVLLKSSIPYMRIQNLAKIVITHDYFNPLLFPPFIKDFGSLERMDLDSDS
;
A
#
# COMPACT_ATOMS: atom_id res chain seq x y z
N MET A 1 -17.08 10.44 7.43
CA MET A 1 -16.37 11.24 6.40
C MET A 1 -15.62 10.34 5.44
N TRP A 2 -14.75 9.44 5.92
CA TRP A 2 -14.00 8.51 5.07
C TRP A 2 -14.86 7.83 3.97
N ASN A 3 -15.94 7.13 4.34
CA ASN A 3 -16.77 6.44 3.34
C ASN A 3 -17.45 7.38 2.32
N VAL A 4 -17.74 8.64 2.69
CA VAL A 4 -18.43 9.57 1.79
C VAL A 4 -17.45 10.31 0.86
N THR A 5 -16.15 10.30 1.15
CA THR A 5 -15.12 10.85 0.26
C THR A 5 -14.56 9.81 -0.70
N ASP A 6 -14.76 8.52 -0.43
CA ASP A 6 -14.28 7.43 -1.27
C ASP A 6 -14.88 7.47 -2.68
N GLU A 7 -14.00 7.46 -3.69
CA GLU A 7 -14.32 7.64 -5.11
C GLU A 7 -15.20 8.87 -5.43
N THR A 8 -15.22 9.88 -4.54
CA THR A 8 -16.12 11.03 -4.67
C THR A 8 -15.35 12.36 -4.57
N PRO A 9 -14.70 12.82 -5.66
CA PRO A 9 -13.83 14.01 -5.64
C PRO A 9 -14.50 15.27 -5.11
N VAL A 10 -15.79 15.48 -5.40
CA VAL A 10 -16.55 16.64 -4.90
C VAL A 10 -16.66 16.64 -3.37
N ASN A 11 -16.75 15.47 -2.74
CA ASN A 11 -16.81 15.38 -1.28
C ASN A 11 -15.42 15.57 -0.65
N CYS A 12 -14.34 15.13 -1.32
CA CYS A 12 -12.97 15.46 -0.93
C CYS A 12 -12.74 16.99 -0.96
N GLN A 13 -13.17 17.65 -2.03
CA GLN A 13 -13.10 19.11 -2.16
C GLN A 13 -13.91 19.81 -1.05
N ARG A 14 -15.16 19.37 -0.80
CA ARG A 14 -16.01 19.92 0.28
C ARG A 14 -15.37 19.76 1.66
N PHE A 15 -14.71 18.63 1.93
CA PHE A 15 -13.98 18.43 3.18
C PHE A 15 -12.89 19.50 3.36
N LEU A 16 -12.09 19.74 2.32
CA LEU A 16 -11.04 20.74 2.38
C LEU A 16 -11.59 22.17 2.49
N ASP A 17 -12.65 22.49 1.76
CA ASP A 17 -13.32 23.79 1.78
C ASP A 17 -13.98 24.08 3.14
N GLY A 18 -14.48 23.04 3.81
CA GLY A 18 -15.03 23.10 5.16
C GLY A 18 -13.98 23.11 6.27
N HIS A 19 -12.75 23.60 6.01
CA HIS A 19 -11.64 23.63 6.96
C HIS A 19 -11.22 22.25 7.51
N GLY A 20 -11.44 21.18 6.73
CA GLY A 20 -11.16 19.80 7.13
C GLY A 20 -9.74 19.58 7.64
N MET A 21 -8.74 20.21 7.01
CA MET A 21 -7.33 20.12 7.44
C MET A 21 -7.09 20.76 8.81
N THR A 22 -7.74 21.88 9.10
CA THR A 22 -7.66 22.53 10.42
C THR A 22 -8.25 21.62 11.50
N TYR A 23 -9.37 20.97 11.22
CA TYR A 23 -9.98 20.02 12.16
C TYR A 23 -9.13 18.76 12.33
N PHE A 24 -8.54 18.24 11.26
CA PHE A 24 -7.61 17.11 11.32
C PHE A 24 -6.46 17.38 12.30
N GLN A 25 -5.78 18.52 12.16
CA GLN A 25 -4.69 18.90 13.07
C GLN A 25 -5.17 19.07 14.52
N LYS A 26 -6.36 19.65 14.73
CA LYS A 26 -6.95 19.76 16.08
C LYS A 26 -7.23 18.37 16.66
N CYS A 27 -7.78 17.44 15.88
CA CYS A 27 -8.05 16.09 16.34
C CYS A 27 -6.78 15.35 16.75
N LEU A 28 -5.68 15.50 16.01
CA LEU A 28 -4.39 14.90 16.38
C LEU A 28 -3.87 15.42 17.73
N ARG A 29 -4.02 16.72 18.00
CA ARG A 29 -3.56 17.34 19.25
C ARG A 29 -4.46 17.01 20.45
N GLU A 30 -5.78 17.04 20.26
CA GLU A 30 -6.75 16.86 21.33
C GLU A 30 -7.00 15.38 21.66
N PHE A 31 -6.76 14.47 20.70
CA PHE A 31 -7.06 13.04 20.85
C PHE A 31 -5.88 12.13 20.46
N PRO A 32 -4.68 12.31 21.05
CA PRO A 32 -3.51 11.50 20.71
C PRO A 32 -3.72 10.00 21.01
N ASP A 33 -4.50 9.67 22.04
CA ASP A 33 -4.74 8.29 22.48
C ASP A 33 -5.99 7.66 21.84
N LYS A 34 -6.41 8.14 20.66
CA LYS A 34 -7.57 7.62 19.91
C LYS A 34 -7.14 7.02 18.57
N PRO A 35 -6.57 5.79 18.55
CA PRO A 35 -6.04 5.17 17.34
C PRO A 35 -7.12 4.95 16.26
N GLU A 36 -8.35 4.63 16.65
CA GLU A 36 -9.46 4.48 15.69
C GLU A 36 -9.82 5.78 14.98
N LEU A 37 -9.76 6.92 15.70
CA LEU A 37 -9.98 8.24 15.11
C LEU A 37 -8.87 8.56 14.11
N LEU A 38 -7.61 8.35 14.51
CA LEU A 38 -6.46 8.52 13.63
C LEU A 38 -6.61 7.67 12.35
N ARG A 39 -6.90 6.37 12.48
CA ARG A 39 -7.11 5.46 11.35
C ARG A 39 -8.19 5.97 10.38
N ASN A 40 -9.35 6.38 10.90
CA ASN A 40 -10.43 6.91 10.07
C ASN A 40 -10.08 8.23 9.38
N MET A 41 -9.31 9.09 10.05
CA MET A 41 -8.83 10.34 9.46
C MET A 41 -7.76 10.10 8.39
N MET A 42 -6.87 9.13 8.58
CA MET A 42 -5.89 8.72 7.59
C MET A 42 -6.56 8.15 6.34
N GLY A 43 -7.57 7.29 6.50
CA GLY A 43 -8.35 6.78 5.38
C GLY A 43 -9.06 7.88 4.59
N LEU A 44 -9.64 8.87 5.28
CA LEU A 44 -10.20 10.07 4.66
C LEU A 44 -9.15 10.83 3.83
N LEU A 45 -7.96 11.08 4.39
CA LEU A 45 -6.89 11.78 3.68
C LEU A 45 -6.28 10.97 2.54
N GLY A 46 -6.29 9.63 2.63
CA GLY A 46 -5.99 8.73 1.52
C GLY A 46 -6.86 9.07 0.30
N ASN A 47 -8.18 9.07 0.50
CA ASN A 47 -9.13 9.38 -0.58
C ASN A 47 -8.96 10.81 -1.13
N VAL A 48 -8.56 11.77 -0.29
CA VAL A 48 -8.26 13.14 -0.76
C VAL A 48 -6.98 13.16 -1.61
N ALA A 49 -5.94 12.43 -1.20
CA ALA A 49 -4.67 12.36 -1.91
C ALA A 49 -4.80 11.66 -3.28
N GLU A 50 -5.76 10.76 -3.45
CA GLU A 50 -6.07 10.13 -4.73
C GLU A 50 -6.60 11.12 -5.79
N VAL A 51 -7.12 12.28 -5.36
CA VAL A 51 -7.64 13.33 -6.26
C VAL A 51 -6.52 14.29 -6.63
N LYS A 52 -6.08 14.22 -7.89
CA LYS A 52 -4.90 14.94 -8.38
C LYS A 52 -4.96 16.45 -8.09
N GLU A 53 -6.09 17.07 -8.36
CA GLU A 53 -6.30 18.52 -8.25
C GLU A 53 -6.26 19.01 -6.79
N LEU A 54 -6.40 18.11 -5.81
CA LEU A 54 -6.44 18.46 -4.39
C LEU A 54 -5.09 18.29 -3.69
N ARG A 55 -4.15 17.54 -4.26
CA ARG A 55 -2.86 17.22 -3.61
C ARG A 55 -2.03 18.45 -3.26
N CYS A 56 -2.09 19.51 -4.07
CA CYS A 56 -1.42 20.78 -3.74
C CYS A 56 -1.91 21.39 -2.42
N ARG A 57 -3.15 21.11 -2.00
CA ARG A 57 -3.71 21.56 -0.71
C ARG A 57 -3.25 20.71 0.47
N LEU A 58 -2.63 19.55 0.23
CA LEU A 58 -2.01 18.70 1.24
C LEU A 58 -0.52 19.01 1.44
N MET A 59 0.09 19.78 0.52
CA MET A 59 1.52 20.12 0.52
C MET A 59 1.86 21.14 1.62
N THR A 60 1.89 20.68 2.86
CA THR A 60 2.21 21.49 4.05
C THR A 60 3.18 20.76 4.95
N SER A 61 4.11 21.49 5.58
CA SER A 61 5.15 20.91 6.45
C SER A 61 4.59 20.13 7.64
N ASP A 62 3.55 20.65 8.31
CA ASP A 62 2.95 19.96 9.45
C ASP A 62 2.34 18.61 9.05
N LEU A 63 1.62 18.59 7.93
CA LEU A 63 0.94 17.38 7.46
C LEU A 63 1.96 16.33 6.99
N LEU A 64 2.93 16.75 6.18
CA LEU A 64 3.93 15.85 5.64
C LEU A 64 4.90 15.34 6.71
N THR A 65 5.26 16.16 7.71
CA THR A 65 5.97 15.70 8.91
C THR A 65 5.16 14.61 9.63
N THR A 66 3.87 14.88 9.89
CA THR A 66 2.99 13.91 10.55
C THR A 66 2.95 12.58 9.82
N PHE A 67 2.71 12.58 8.50
CA PHE A 67 2.66 11.34 7.73
C PHE A 67 4.03 10.64 7.65
N ALA A 68 5.11 11.40 7.52
CA ALA A 68 6.45 10.82 7.52
C ALA A 68 6.73 10.11 8.86
N ASP A 69 6.32 10.69 10.00
CA ASP A 69 6.47 10.08 11.32
C ASP A 69 5.60 8.84 11.52
N LEU A 70 4.42 8.82 10.93
CA LEU A 70 3.54 7.64 10.94
C LEU A 70 4.10 6.45 10.15
N LEU A 71 5.08 6.64 9.26
CA LEU A 71 5.75 5.53 8.55
C LEU A 71 6.50 4.58 9.51
N ASP A 72 6.97 5.11 10.64
CA ASP A 72 7.70 4.35 11.65
C ASP A 72 6.79 3.77 12.75
N SER A 73 5.47 3.99 12.62
CA SER A 73 4.50 3.40 13.52
C SER A 73 4.32 1.90 13.27
N ASN A 74 4.42 1.13 14.36
CA ASN A 74 4.04 -0.29 14.43
C ASN A 74 2.71 -0.48 15.17
N SER A 75 1.96 0.61 15.40
CA SER A 75 0.64 0.55 16.02
C SER A 75 -0.36 -0.10 15.07
N ASP A 76 -1.17 -1.02 15.59
CA ASP A 76 -2.19 -1.73 14.81
C ASP A 76 -1.59 -2.54 13.63
N GLY A 77 -0.46 -3.19 13.89
CA GLY A 77 0.30 -3.92 12.87
C GLY A 77 0.95 -2.96 11.87
N ILE A 78 0.58 -3.09 10.59
CA ILE A 78 1.10 -2.24 9.51
C ILE A 78 0.07 -1.21 9.03
N GLU A 79 -1.13 -1.16 9.61
CA GLU A 79 -2.24 -0.37 9.05
C GLU A 79 -1.93 1.13 9.01
N VAL A 80 -1.35 1.67 10.09
CA VAL A 80 -1.00 3.09 10.17
C VAL A 80 0.10 3.43 9.15
N SER A 81 1.23 2.73 9.20
CA SER A 81 2.35 3.01 8.31
C SER A 81 2.01 2.75 6.83
N TYR A 82 1.18 1.75 6.53
CA TYR A 82 0.68 1.50 5.17
C TYR A 82 -0.15 2.65 4.63
N ASN A 83 -1.13 3.14 5.41
CA ASN A 83 -1.99 4.24 4.99
C ASN A 83 -1.18 5.54 4.83
N ALA A 84 -0.22 5.78 5.72
CA ALA A 84 0.68 6.93 5.61
C ALA A 84 1.50 6.88 4.31
N ALA A 85 2.10 5.72 4.01
CA ALA A 85 2.83 5.54 2.77
C ALA A 85 1.95 5.69 1.52
N GLY A 86 0.67 5.30 1.59
CA GLY A 86 -0.29 5.50 0.50
C GLY A 86 -0.61 6.97 0.24
N VAL A 87 -0.85 7.75 1.28
CA VAL A 87 -1.03 9.21 1.15
C VAL A 87 0.23 9.84 0.53
N LEU A 88 1.40 9.46 1.04
CA LEU A 88 2.68 10.00 0.59
C LEU A 88 3.04 9.58 -0.84
N SER A 89 2.69 8.36 -1.27
CA SER A 89 2.91 7.90 -2.65
C SER A 89 2.05 8.70 -3.63
N HIS A 90 0.79 8.96 -3.27
CA HIS A 90 -0.06 9.83 -4.06
C HIS A 90 0.51 11.24 -4.12
N ILE A 91 0.89 11.88 -3.01
CA ILE A 91 1.47 13.22 -3.04
C ILE A 91 2.77 13.27 -3.86
N ALA A 92 3.70 12.34 -3.62
CA ALA A 92 5.00 12.32 -4.29
C ALA A 92 4.93 12.01 -5.79
N SER A 93 3.84 11.39 -6.25
CA SER A 93 3.62 11.06 -7.66
C SER A 93 3.35 12.27 -8.56
N ASP A 94 3.10 13.46 -8.01
CA ASP A 94 3.06 14.71 -8.82
C ASP A 94 4.45 15.16 -9.29
N GLY A 95 5.51 14.54 -8.81
CA GLY A 95 6.88 14.85 -9.20
C GLY A 95 7.58 15.79 -8.24
N VAL A 96 8.83 16.14 -8.57
CA VAL A 96 9.69 16.96 -7.70
C VAL A 96 9.20 18.40 -7.61
N GLU A 97 8.73 18.98 -8.71
CA GLU A 97 8.31 20.40 -8.74
C GLU A 97 7.02 20.68 -7.96
N ALA A 98 6.21 19.66 -7.71
CA ALA A 98 5.03 19.78 -6.87
C ALA A 98 5.36 19.75 -5.37
N TRP A 99 6.60 19.38 -5.00
CA TRP A 99 7.06 19.38 -3.61
C TRP A 99 7.53 20.78 -3.19
N THR A 100 6.59 21.62 -2.80
CA THR A 100 6.84 23.07 -2.59
C THR A 100 7.21 23.45 -1.16
N ILE A 101 7.51 22.49 -0.30
CA ILE A 101 7.92 22.73 1.10
C ILE A 101 9.39 22.35 1.30
N ASP A 102 10.06 23.04 2.23
CA ASP A 102 11.46 22.77 2.56
C ASP A 102 11.62 21.54 3.46
N HIS A 103 10.74 21.37 4.45
CA HIS A 103 10.79 20.28 5.42
C HIS A 103 9.42 19.63 5.70
N PRO A 104 9.32 18.28 5.72
CA PRO A 104 10.39 17.33 5.40
C PRO A 104 10.75 17.41 3.91
N THR A 105 12.01 17.11 3.58
CA THR A 105 12.43 17.11 2.18
C THR A 105 11.80 15.92 1.46
N ARG A 106 11.62 16.06 0.14
CA ARG A 106 11.07 14.97 -0.69
C ARG A 106 11.88 13.68 -0.56
N ASN A 107 13.21 13.77 -0.59
CA ASN A 107 14.09 12.61 -0.54
C ASN A 107 14.00 11.88 0.80
N GLU A 108 14.02 12.62 1.93
CA GLU A 108 13.84 12.03 3.26
C GLU A 108 12.53 11.22 3.34
N VAL A 109 11.44 11.77 2.82
CA VAL A 109 10.14 11.08 2.83
C VAL A 109 10.19 9.83 1.96
N LEU A 110 10.76 9.91 0.75
CA LEU A 110 10.85 8.76 -0.16
C LEU A 110 11.73 7.63 0.40
N GLU A 111 12.82 7.96 1.08
CA GLU A 111 13.68 6.97 1.75
C GLU A 111 12.96 6.29 2.91
N ARG A 112 12.27 7.07 3.76
CA ARG A 112 11.44 6.53 4.85
C ARG A 112 10.31 5.64 4.33
N MET A 113 9.69 6.02 3.21
CA MET A 113 8.66 5.18 2.57
C MET A 113 9.22 3.81 2.17
N VAL A 114 10.37 3.76 1.50
CA VAL A 114 11.00 2.49 1.11
C VAL A 114 11.35 1.66 2.34
N ALA A 115 11.92 2.29 3.37
CA ALA A 115 12.23 1.62 4.62
C ALA A 115 10.98 1.03 5.29
N ALA A 116 9.85 1.74 5.26
CA ALA A 116 8.58 1.22 5.78
C ALA A 116 8.05 0.03 4.96
N ILE A 117 8.02 0.16 3.63
CA ILE A 117 7.51 -0.89 2.73
C ILE A 117 8.30 -2.20 2.90
N GLU A 118 9.62 -2.12 3.03
CA GLU A 118 10.48 -3.29 3.20
C GLU A 118 10.37 -3.95 4.58
N ARG A 119 9.82 -3.26 5.59
CA ARG A 119 9.58 -3.84 6.93
C ARG A 119 8.32 -4.69 7.00
N TRP A 120 7.35 -4.47 6.12
CA TRP A 120 6.05 -5.12 6.22
C TRP A 120 6.10 -6.57 5.74
N ASP A 121 5.47 -7.49 6.49
CA ASP A 121 5.24 -8.85 6.01
C ASP A 121 4.14 -8.84 4.94
N LEU A 122 4.43 -9.42 3.78
CA LEU A 122 3.51 -9.53 2.66
C LEU A 122 2.28 -10.40 2.98
N ALA A 123 2.31 -11.22 4.03
CA ALA A 123 1.17 -11.99 4.51
C ALA A 123 0.29 -11.23 5.54
N SER A 124 0.65 -9.98 5.88
CA SER A 124 -0.10 -9.19 6.87
C SER A 124 -1.54 -8.96 6.42
N LYS A 125 -2.48 -9.33 7.29
CA LYS A 125 -3.90 -8.99 7.14
C LYS A 125 -4.13 -7.55 7.57
N ARG A 126 -5.09 -6.89 6.92
CA ARG A 126 -5.43 -5.48 7.16
C ARG A 126 -6.92 -5.29 7.00
N ASN A 127 -7.51 -4.36 7.74
CA ASN A 127 -8.91 -3.98 7.62
C ASN A 127 -9.11 -3.00 6.44
N ILE A 128 -8.93 -3.51 5.22
CA ILE A 128 -9.00 -2.71 3.98
C ILE A 128 -9.96 -3.35 2.98
N ASN A 129 -10.81 -2.51 2.39
CA ASN A 129 -11.78 -2.91 1.38
C ASN A 129 -11.69 -1.98 0.16
N TYR A 130 -10.85 -2.33 -0.81
CA TYR A 130 -10.80 -1.60 -2.08
C TYR A 130 -12.03 -1.92 -2.92
N ARG A 131 -12.68 -0.87 -3.43
CA ARG A 131 -13.76 -0.93 -4.42
C ARG A 131 -13.21 -0.88 -5.84
N SER A 132 -12.13 -0.13 -6.03
CA SER A 132 -11.37 -0.06 -7.27
C SER A 132 -9.86 -0.04 -6.97
N PHE A 133 -9.05 -0.53 -7.91
CA PHE A 133 -7.60 -0.40 -7.89
C PHE A 133 -7.07 0.73 -8.77
N GLN A 134 -7.91 1.44 -9.51
CA GLN A 134 -7.50 2.54 -10.38
C GLN A 134 -6.53 3.54 -9.72
N PRO A 135 -6.72 3.98 -8.46
CA PRO A 135 -5.73 4.84 -7.80
C PRO A 135 -4.35 4.17 -7.62
N ILE A 136 -4.32 2.91 -7.23
CA ILE A 136 -3.08 2.12 -7.07
C ILE A 136 -2.43 1.86 -8.43
N LEU A 137 -3.22 1.48 -9.44
CA LEU A 137 -2.72 1.16 -10.78
C LEU A 137 -2.06 2.37 -11.45
N ARG A 138 -2.63 3.57 -11.31
CA ARG A 138 -1.99 4.81 -11.80
C ARG A 138 -0.59 5.04 -11.22
N LEU A 139 -0.32 4.60 -9.99
CA LEU A 139 1.00 4.74 -9.38
C LEU A 139 2.05 3.80 -10.01
N LEU A 140 1.64 2.70 -10.64
CA LEU A 140 2.56 1.80 -11.37
C LEU A 140 3.20 2.49 -12.58
N GLU A 141 2.58 3.56 -13.11
CA GLU A 141 3.07 4.31 -14.26
C GLU A 141 4.01 5.48 -13.89
N VAL A 142 4.26 5.69 -12.59
CA VAL A 142 5.06 6.82 -12.07
C VAL A 142 6.56 6.50 -12.13
N TYR A 143 7.13 6.47 -13.34
CA TYR A 143 8.54 6.11 -13.56
C TYR A 143 9.55 7.12 -13.03
N HIS A 144 9.17 8.40 -12.90
CA HIS A 144 10.05 9.42 -12.31
C HIS A 144 10.17 9.28 -10.77
N THR A 145 9.36 8.43 -10.14
CA THR A 145 9.39 8.21 -8.67
C THR A 145 9.10 6.75 -8.34
N PRO A 146 10.09 5.85 -8.52
CA PRO A 146 9.90 4.41 -8.35
C PRO A 146 9.42 3.98 -6.96
N GLN A 147 9.62 4.80 -5.92
CA GLN A 147 9.09 4.56 -4.58
C GLN A 147 7.54 4.55 -4.55
N CYS A 148 6.89 5.30 -5.44
CA CYS A 148 5.43 5.25 -5.62
C CYS A 148 5.02 3.91 -6.23
N GLN A 149 5.74 3.46 -7.27
CA GLN A 149 5.56 2.14 -7.88
C GLN A 149 5.80 1.02 -6.86
N HIS A 150 6.76 1.18 -5.95
CA HIS A 150 7.06 0.21 -4.91
C HIS A 150 5.89 0.03 -3.94
N TRP A 151 5.31 1.13 -3.44
CA TRP A 151 4.12 1.03 -2.60
C TRP A 151 2.96 0.34 -3.34
N ALA A 152 2.72 0.73 -4.59
CA ALA A 152 1.64 0.16 -5.40
C ALA A 152 1.83 -1.34 -5.68
N ALA A 153 3.02 -1.75 -6.12
CA ALA A 153 3.34 -3.15 -6.36
C ALA A 153 3.25 -3.98 -5.08
N TRP A 154 3.70 -3.44 -3.94
CA TRP A 154 3.57 -4.11 -2.64
C TRP A 154 2.10 -4.26 -2.24
N ALA A 155 1.30 -3.19 -2.39
CA ALA A 155 -0.12 -3.20 -2.06
C ALA A 155 -0.86 -4.30 -2.84
N LEU A 156 -0.65 -4.37 -4.15
CA LEU A 156 -1.24 -5.40 -5.00
C LEU A 156 -0.76 -6.80 -4.59
N ALA A 157 0.54 -6.99 -4.38
CA ALA A 157 1.12 -8.28 -3.99
C ALA A 157 0.60 -8.78 -2.63
N ASN A 158 0.39 -7.90 -1.66
CA ASN A 158 -0.24 -8.26 -0.39
C ASN A 158 -1.72 -8.59 -0.57
N LEU A 159 -2.48 -7.76 -1.27
CA LEU A 159 -3.94 -7.92 -1.42
C LEU A 159 -4.29 -9.21 -2.16
N THR A 160 -3.61 -9.49 -3.28
CA THR A 160 -3.82 -10.74 -4.02
C THR A 160 -3.39 -11.96 -3.22
N ARG A 161 -2.33 -11.86 -2.42
CA ARG A 161 -1.90 -12.97 -1.55
C ARG A 161 -2.86 -13.26 -0.40
N VAL A 162 -3.39 -12.21 0.25
CA VAL A 162 -4.16 -12.34 1.49
C VAL A 162 -5.64 -12.57 1.22
N TYR A 163 -6.17 -12.01 0.12
CA TYR A 163 -7.57 -12.15 -0.29
C TYR A 163 -7.68 -12.43 -1.80
N PRO A 164 -7.14 -13.57 -2.28
CA PRO A 164 -7.04 -13.89 -3.71
C PRO A 164 -8.39 -13.90 -4.42
N ASP A 165 -9.42 -14.50 -3.80
CA ASP A 165 -10.76 -14.67 -4.39
C ASP A 165 -11.39 -13.35 -4.85
N LYS A 166 -11.08 -12.25 -4.15
CA LYS A 166 -11.60 -10.93 -4.48
C LYS A 166 -10.63 -10.11 -5.32
N TYR A 167 -9.36 -10.09 -4.95
CA TYR A 167 -8.43 -9.08 -5.48
C TYR A 167 -7.65 -9.55 -6.69
N CYS A 168 -7.52 -10.85 -6.96
CA CYS A 168 -6.93 -11.31 -8.22
C CYS A 168 -7.83 -10.91 -9.40
N SER A 169 -9.12 -11.23 -9.33
CA SER A 169 -10.10 -10.84 -10.37
C SER A 169 -10.16 -9.32 -10.54
N LEU A 170 -10.17 -8.55 -9.45
CA LEU A 170 -10.21 -7.08 -9.55
C LEU A 170 -8.96 -6.51 -10.24
N VAL A 171 -7.77 -7.09 -10.01
CA VAL A 171 -6.55 -6.68 -10.74
C VAL A 171 -6.69 -6.96 -12.24
N GLU A 172 -7.20 -8.13 -12.62
CA GLU A 172 -7.39 -8.51 -14.02
C GLU A 172 -8.43 -7.62 -14.72
N GLU A 173 -9.62 -7.48 -14.12
CA GLU A 173 -10.74 -6.69 -14.64
C GLU A 173 -10.38 -5.22 -14.88
N GLU A 174 -9.49 -4.66 -14.05
CA GLU A 174 -9.04 -3.29 -14.15
C GLU A 174 -7.76 -3.08 -14.99
N GLY A 175 -7.29 -4.13 -15.68
CA GLY A 175 -6.13 -4.05 -16.58
C GLY A 175 -4.78 -3.99 -15.86
N GLY A 176 -4.73 -4.38 -14.59
CA GLY A 176 -3.52 -4.34 -13.78
C GLY A 176 -2.45 -5.33 -14.23
N ILE A 177 -2.83 -6.47 -14.80
CA ILE A 177 -1.88 -7.49 -15.31
C ILE A 177 -0.99 -6.90 -16.41
N GLN A 178 -1.58 -6.17 -17.36
CA GLN A 178 -0.83 -5.55 -18.47
C GLN A 178 0.17 -4.50 -17.96
N LEU A 179 -0.23 -3.69 -16.97
CA LEU A 179 0.66 -2.70 -16.34
C LEU A 179 1.84 -3.37 -15.63
N LEU A 180 1.58 -4.48 -14.92
CA LEU A 180 2.62 -5.25 -14.23
C LEU A 180 3.58 -5.94 -15.21
N GLU A 181 3.09 -6.45 -16.35
CA GLU A 181 3.95 -7.01 -17.40
C GLU A 181 4.87 -5.95 -18.02
N VAL A 182 4.38 -4.73 -18.21
CA VAL A 182 5.21 -3.60 -18.67
C VAL A 182 6.29 -3.28 -17.64
N LEU A 183 5.95 -3.26 -16.34
CA LEU A 183 6.94 -3.09 -15.27
C LEU A 183 8.04 -4.16 -15.28
N LEU A 184 7.69 -5.43 -15.51
CA LEU A 184 8.66 -6.53 -15.60
C LEU A 184 9.64 -6.39 -16.76
N LYS A 185 9.22 -5.77 -17.87
CA LYS A 185 10.05 -5.55 -19.07
C LYS A 185 10.88 -4.27 -19.01
N SER A 186 10.54 -3.35 -18.11
CA SER A 186 11.23 -2.06 -17.96
C SER A 186 12.50 -2.19 -17.13
N SER A 187 13.58 -1.53 -17.54
CA SER A 187 14.82 -1.43 -16.75
C SER A 187 14.84 -0.23 -15.79
N ILE A 188 13.75 0.56 -15.73
CA ILE A 188 13.69 1.79 -14.92
C ILE A 188 13.45 1.50 -13.43
N PRO A 189 12.42 0.71 -13.04
CA PRO A 189 12.19 0.39 -11.63
C PRO A 189 13.29 -0.55 -11.11
N TYR A 190 13.64 -0.43 -9.84
CA TYR A 190 14.59 -1.36 -9.23
C TYR A 190 13.98 -2.76 -9.04
N MET A 191 14.84 -3.77 -9.00
CA MET A 191 14.52 -5.20 -9.02
C MET A 191 13.43 -5.61 -8.02
N ARG A 192 13.38 -4.98 -6.84
CA ARG A 192 12.37 -5.28 -5.82
C ARG A 192 10.94 -5.05 -6.31
N ILE A 193 10.69 -3.97 -7.07
CA ILE A 193 9.38 -3.67 -7.66
C ILE A 193 8.98 -4.76 -8.65
N GLN A 194 9.92 -5.20 -9.49
CA GLN A 194 9.70 -6.28 -10.45
C GLN A 194 9.39 -7.60 -9.74
N ASN A 195 10.09 -7.91 -8.64
CA ASN A 195 9.81 -9.11 -7.85
C ASN A 195 8.39 -9.09 -7.27
N LEU A 196 7.92 -7.95 -6.76
CA LEU A 196 6.53 -7.78 -6.28
C LEU A 196 5.51 -7.92 -7.41
N ALA A 197 5.77 -7.30 -8.56
CA ALA A 197 4.91 -7.45 -9.74
C ALA A 197 4.82 -8.91 -10.20
N LYS A 198 5.94 -9.64 -10.17
CA LYS A 198 5.97 -11.07 -10.47
C LYS A 198 5.11 -11.87 -9.49
N ILE A 199 5.12 -11.55 -8.20
CA ILE A 199 4.25 -12.23 -7.21
C ILE A 199 2.79 -12.10 -7.62
N VAL A 200 2.33 -10.89 -7.96
CA VAL A 200 0.95 -10.65 -8.38
C VAL A 200 0.59 -11.47 -9.62
N ILE A 201 1.41 -11.37 -10.68
CA ILE A 201 1.18 -12.09 -11.94
C ILE A 201 1.21 -13.61 -11.73
N THR A 202 2.17 -14.13 -10.98
CA THR A 202 2.29 -15.58 -10.75
C THR A 202 1.16 -16.15 -9.91
N HIS A 203 0.43 -15.32 -9.16
CA HIS A 203 -0.74 -15.79 -8.43
C HIS A 203 -1.87 -16.22 -9.38
N ASP A 204 -2.00 -15.57 -10.53
CA ASP A 204 -2.90 -15.97 -11.62
C ASP A 204 -2.47 -17.29 -12.30
N TYR A 205 -1.17 -17.61 -12.26
CA TYR A 205 -0.62 -18.83 -12.85
C TYR A 205 -0.51 -20.02 -11.89
N PHE A 206 -0.99 -19.89 -10.64
CA PHE A 206 -1.22 -21.05 -9.77
C PHE A 206 -2.48 -21.80 -10.20
N ASN A 207 -2.50 -22.26 -11.46
CA ASN A 207 -3.26 -23.43 -11.83
C ASN A 207 -2.54 -24.64 -11.21
N PRO A 208 -3.13 -25.34 -10.22
CA PRO A 208 -2.50 -26.49 -9.57
C PRO A 208 -2.14 -27.63 -10.54
N LEU A 209 -2.59 -27.57 -11.80
CA LEU A 209 -2.25 -28.52 -12.85
C LEU A 209 -0.89 -28.27 -13.54
N LEU A 210 -0.30 -27.08 -13.44
CA LEU A 210 0.97 -26.74 -14.15
C LEU A 210 2.20 -26.76 -13.25
N PHE A 211 2.03 -26.60 -11.93
CA PHE A 211 3.10 -26.69 -10.96
C PHE A 211 2.60 -27.42 -9.70
N PRO A 212 2.78 -28.74 -9.59
CA PRO A 212 2.41 -29.45 -8.37
C PRO A 212 3.27 -28.94 -7.21
N PRO A 213 2.72 -28.87 -5.98
CA PRO A 213 3.50 -28.51 -4.82
C PRO A 213 4.68 -29.48 -4.69
N PHE A 214 5.86 -28.95 -4.38
CA PHE A 214 7.00 -29.76 -3.96
C PHE A 214 6.56 -30.55 -2.71
N ILE A 215 6.19 -31.82 -2.93
CA ILE A 215 6.06 -32.80 -1.86
C ILE A 215 7.47 -32.92 -1.27
N LYS A 216 7.66 -32.39 -0.07
CA LYS A 216 8.77 -32.80 0.77
C LYS A 216 8.49 -34.25 1.14
N ASP A 217 9.16 -35.18 0.46
CA ASP A 217 9.33 -36.55 0.93
C ASP A 217 10.07 -36.49 2.27
N PHE A 218 9.32 -36.37 3.36
CA PHE A 218 9.78 -36.86 4.65
C PHE A 218 9.53 -38.36 4.62
N GLY A 219 10.58 -39.10 4.28
CA GLY A 219 10.62 -40.54 4.40
C GLY A 219 10.04 -40.96 5.75
N SER A 220 9.04 -41.82 5.68
CA SER A 220 8.52 -42.59 6.78
C SER A 220 9.66 -43.36 7.45
N LEU A 221 10.13 -42.87 8.60
CA LEU A 221 10.87 -43.68 9.55
C LEU A 221 9.89 -44.69 10.14
N GLU A 222 10.06 -45.94 9.69
CA GLU A 222 9.40 -47.13 10.21
C GLU A 222 9.54 -47.20 11.73
N ARG A 223 8.40 -47.46 12.40
CA ARG A 223 8.40 -47.98 13.77
C ARG A 223 8.98 -49.39 13.72
N MET A 224 10.15 -49.59 14.32
CA MET A 224 10.57 -50.91 14.78
C MET A 224 9.74 -51.26 16.00
N ASP A 225 8.71 -52.08 15.80
CA ASP A 225 8.12 -52.89 16.86
C ASP A 225 9.14 -53.97 17.24
N LEU A 226 9.62 -53.92 18.48
CA LEU A 226 10.35 -55.03 19.11
C LEU A 226 9.32 -55.86 19.87
N ASP A 227 8.91 -56.96 19.27
CA ASP A 227 8.31 -58.08 19.99
C ASP A 227 9.34 -58.68 20.95
N SER A 228 8.98 -58.79 22.22
CA SER A 228 9.61 -59.69 23.18
C SER A 228 8.54 -60.41 23.97
N ASP A 229 8.18 -61.61 23.49
CA ASP A 229 7.58 -62.66 24.30
C ASP A 229 8.66 -63.72 24.60
N SER A 230 9.14 -63.72 25.85
CA SER A 230 9.56 -64.89 26.64
C SER A 230 10.05 -64.45 28.01
#